data_AF-A0A150GTQ2-F1
#
_entry.id   AF-A0A150GTQ2-F1
#
_cell.length_a   1.000
_cell.length_b   1.000
_cell.length_c   1.000
_cell.angle_alpha   90.00
_cell.angle_beta   90.00
_cell.angle_gamma   90.00
#
_symmetry.space_group_name_H-M   'P 1'
#
loop_
_entity.id
_entity.type
_entity.pdbx_description
1 polymer ?
#
loop_
_entity_poly.entity_id
_entity_poly.type
_entity_poly.pdbx_seq_one_letter_code
_entity_poly.pdbx_strand_id
1 'polypeptide(L)'
;MERASGAQGGAVVSEEQRRGIANKLMYRSKQRGFLELDLLMGLWAETHIPKMSVPELEQMARVLDEENPDLFKWLTGQLQPPERLMVNPVFEALRQHVAQQLEDSAPLKARAAAGKTWVRGWDDGWRGGNAAAKPQEQQ
;
A
#
# COMPACT_ATOMS: atom_id res chain seq x y z
N MET A 1 31.88 37.43 -35.24
CA MET A 1 31.54 37.32 -33.80
C MET A 1 30.52 36.21 -33.66
N GLU A 2 31.00 34.98 -33.51
CA GLU A 2 30.18 33.81 -33.17
C GLU A 2 29.80 33.83 -31.70
N ARG A 3 28.52 33.60 -31.40
CA ARG A 3 28.10 32.92 -30.17
C ARG A 3 26.92 32.02 -30.50
N ALA A 4 27.22 30.74 -30.62
CA ALA A 4 26.25 29.66 -30.77
C ALA A 4 25.36 29.57 -29.51
N SER A 5 24.06 29.66 -29.72
CA SER A 5 23.03 29.39 -28.72
C SER A 5 22.81 27.88 -28.62
N GLY A 6 23.57 27.22 -27.76
CA GLY A 6 23.32 25.83 -27.36
C GLY A 6 22.21 25.77 -26.31
N ALA A 7 20.96 25.68 -26.77
CA ALA A 7 19.81 25.51 -25.90
C ALA A 7 19.44 24.03 -25.72
N GLN A 8 19.67 23.53 -24.50
CA GLN A 8 18.87 22.56 -23.76
C GLN A 8 18.79 21.13 -24.31
N GLY A 9 19.76 20.30 -23.92
CA GLY A 9 19.58 18.85 -23.85
C GLY A 9 18.77 18.50 -22.61
N GLY A 10 17.51 18.10 -22.77
CA GLY A 10 16.77 17.41 -21.72
C GLY A 10 17.53 16.13 -21.37
N ALA A 11 18.00 15.99 -20.14
CA ALA A 11 18.76 14.83 -19.69
C ALA A 11 17.85 13.60 -19.73
N VAL A 12 17.93 12.83 -20.80
CA VAL A 12 17.29 11.51 -20.91
C VAL A 12 17.94 10.63 -19.85
N VAL A 13 17.17 10.24 -18.82
CA VAL A 13 17.63 9.32 -17.78
C VAL A 13 18.10 8.05 -18.46
N SER A 14 19.34 7.62 -18.19
CA SER A 14 19.91 6.40 -18.77
C SER A 14 19.12 5.17 -18.33
N GLU A 15 18.93 4.20 -19.22
CA GLU A 15 18.32 2.91 -18.90
C GLU A 15 19.03 2.20 -17.74
N GLU A 16 20.33 2.45 -17.57
CA GLU A 16 21.09 1.92 -16.44
C GLU A 16 20.65 2.54 -15.10
N GLN A 17 20.35 3.84 -15.08
CA GLN A 17 19.83 4.53 -13.90
C GLN A 17 18.42 4.04 -13.59
N ARG A 18 17.56 3.90 -14.60
CA ARG A 18 16.20 3.34 -14.45
C ARG A 18 16.24 1.94 -13.86
N ARG A 19 17.09 1.06 -14.39
CA ARG A 19 17.29 -0.31 -13.90
C ARG A 19 17.77 -0.33 -12.45
N GLY A 20 18.69 0.57 -12.09
CA GLY A 20 19.15 0.71 -10.71
C GLY A 20 18.04 1.07 -9.73
N ILE A 21 17.14 1.98 -10.10
CA ILE A 21 15.96 2.35 -9.32
C ILE A 21 15.00 1.17 -9.21
N ALA A 22 14.67 0.54 -10.35
CA ALA A 22 13.76 -0.61 -10.41
C ALA A 22 14.22 -1.77 -9.50
N ASN A 23 15.50 -2.10 -9.51
CA ASN A 23 16.05 -3.17 -8.67
C ASN A 23 15.93 -2.85 -7.17
N LYS A 24 16.19 -1.58 -6.78
CA LYS A 24 16.04 -1.13 -5.39
C LYS A 24 14.58 -1.22 -4.93
N LEU A 25 13.65 -0.78 -5.76
CA LEU A 25 12.21 -0.80 -5.43
C LEU A 25 11.67 -2.23 -5.39
N MET A 26 12.12 -3.10 -6.29
CA MET A 26 11.80 -4.53 -6.26
C MET A 26 12.21 -5.17 -4.93
N TYR A 27 13.44 -4.90 -4.49
CA TYR A 27 13.94 -5.41 -3.21
C TYR A 27 13.12 -4.86 -2.03
N ARG A 28 12.90 -3.54 -1.98
CA ARG A 28 12.09 -2.89 -0.94
C ARG A 28 10.64 -3.41 -0.89
N SER A 29 10.07 -3.82 -2.02
CA SER A 29 8.70 -4.35 -2.09
C SER A 29 8.56 -5.75 -1.48
N LYS A 30 9.66 -6.50 -1.37
CA LYS A 30 9.67 -7.91 -0.93
C LYS A 30 10.27 -8.12 0.46
N GLN A 31 10.89 -7.09 1.04
CA GLN A 31 11.72 -7.21 2.23
C GLN A 31 11.31 -6.17 3.28
N ARG A 32 10.01 -6.08 3.56
CA ARG A 32 9.47 -5.15 4.56
C ARG A 32 9.37 -5.76 5.95
N GLY A 33 9.52 -7.09 6.07
CA GLY A 33 9.40 -7.80 7.34
C GLY A 33 7.94 -8.00 7.77
N PHE A 34 7.01 -7.85 6.82
CA PHE A 34 5.59 -8.10 7.00
C PHE A 34 5.12 -9.01 5.87
N LEU A 35 5.12 -10.32 6.14
CA LEU A 35 5.02 -11.36 5.12
C LEU A 35 3.78 -11.20 4.24
N GLU A 36 2.63 -10.87 4.85
CA GLU A 36 1.37 -10.66 4.15
C GLU A 36 1.48 -9.53 3.12
N LEU A 37 2.11 -8.42 3.52
CA LEU A 37 2.33 -7.28 2.64
C LEU A 37 3.38 -7.60 1.56
N ASP A 38 4.45 -8.29 1.93
CA ASP A 38 5.50 -8.73 1.02
C ASP A 38 4.95 -9.66 -0.09
N LEU A 39 3.98 -10.52 0.23
CA LEU A 39 3.30 -11.37 -0.75
C LEU A 39 2.37 -10.56 -1.67
N LEU A 40 1.52 -9.71 -1.09
CA LEU A 40 0.56 -8.90 -1.84
C LEU A 40 1.26 -7.92 -2.80
N MET A 41 2.29 -7.22 -2.33
CA MET A 41 3.03 -6.25 -3.14
C MET A 41 4.08 -6.92 -4.02
N GLY A 42 4.72 -7.99 -3.55
CA GLY A 42 5.80 -8.66 -4.25
C GLY A 42 5.38 -9.24 -5.61
N LEU A 43 4.24 -9.93 -5.68
CA LEU A 43 3.71 -10.48 -6.93
C LEU A 43 3.39 -9.38 -7.95
N TRP A 44 2.79 -8.29 -7.49
CA TRP A 44 2.49 -7.16 -8.35
C TRP A 44 3.76 -6.46 -8.83
N ALA A 45 4.71 -6.23 -7.93
CA ALA A 45 5.98 -5.59 -8.21
C ALA A 45 6.77 -6.35 -9.30
N GLU A 46 6.85 -7.68 -9.21
CA GLU A 46 7.53 -8.54 -10.19
C GLU A 46 7.05 -8.32 -11.63
N THR A 47 5.75 -8.12 -11.81
CA THR A 47 5.11 -8.03 -13.13
C THR A 47 5.08 -6.61 -13.70
N HIS A 48 5.14 -5.59 -12.84
CA HIS A 48 4.96 -4.17 -13.21
C HIS A 48 6.25 -3.35 -13.15
N ILE A 49 7.08 -3.46 -12.10
CA ILE A 49 8.29 -2.64 -11.92
C ILE A 49 9.25 -2.72 -13.12
N PRO A 50 9.50 -3.89 -13.76
CA PRO A 50 10.40 -3.94 -14.92
C PRO A 50 9.93 -3.10 -16.11
N LYS A 51 8.61 -2.90 -16.24
CA LYS A 51 7.94 -2.22 -17.36
C LYS A 51 7.69 -0.73 -17.10
N MET A 52 7.88 -0.27 -15.86
CA MET A 52 7.63 1.11 -15.46
C MET A 52 8.68 2.09 -16.00
N SER A 53 8.19 3.28 -16.34
CA SER A 53 8.97 4.48 -16.64
C SER A 53 9.51 5.12 -15.35
N VAL A 54 10.50 6.01 -15.47
CA VAL A 54 11.12 6.69 -14.32
C VAL A 54 10.08 7.43 -13.45
N PRO A 55 9.11 8.20 -14.00
CA PRO A 55 8.09 8.85 -13.19
C PRO A 55 7.20 7.87 -12.41
N GLU A 56 6.90 6.70 -12.97
CA GLU A 56 6.13 5.67 -12.28
C GLU A 56 6.95 5.01 -11.17
N LEU A 57 8.25 4.80 -11.37
CA LEU A 57 9.15 4.32 -10.31
C LEU A 57 9.25 5.32 -9.16
N GLU A 58 9.26 6.63 -9.43
CA GLU A 58 9.21 7.66 -8.38
C GLU A 58 7.89 7.61 -7.59
N GLN A 59 6.77 7.40 -8.28
CA GLN A 59 5.49 7.22 -7.61
C GLN A 59 5.45 5.94 -6.77
N MET A 60 6.03 4.84 -7.25
CA MET A 60 6.20 3.61 -6.49
C MET A 60 7.09 3.83 -5.26
N ALA A 61 8.17 4.61 -5.39
CA ALA A 61 9.02 4.97 -4.25
C ALA A 61 8.22 5.69 -3.15
N ARG A 62 7.36 6.64 -3.51
CA ARG A 62 6.48 7.34 -2.54
C ARG A 62 5.53 6.39 -1.81
N VAL A 63 5.00 5.38 -2.49
CA VAL A 63 4.17 4.33 -1.84
C VAL A 63 5.01 3.50 -0.87
N LEU A 64 6.24 3.14 -1.26
CA LEU A 64 7.14 2.33 -0.44
C LEU A 64 7.78 3.09 0.73
N ASP A 65 7.62 4.41 0.80
CA ASP A 65 8.02 5.25 1.95
C ASP A 65 6.96 5.27 3.05
N GLU A 66 5.78 4.68 2.83
CA GLU A 66 4.71 4.56 3.82
C GLU A 66 4.93 3.41 4.81
N GLU A 67 4.46 3.60 6.04
CA GLU A 67 4.56 2.62 7.12
C GLU A 67 3.77 1.34 6.84
N ASN A 68 4.34 0.19 7.22
CA ASN A 68 3.78 -1.13 6.94
C ASN A 68 2.33 -1.33 7.44
N PRO A 69 1.97 -0.98 8.69
CA PRO A 69 0.63 -1.27 9.21
C PRO A 69 -0.46 -0.47 8.50
N ASP A 70 -0.18 0.79 8.18
CA ASP A 70 -1.13 1.67 7.54
C ASP A 70 -1.26 1.33 6.05
N LEU A 71 -0.14 1.07 5.38
CA LEU A 71 -0.14 0.63 3.98
C LEU A 71 -0.96 -0.65 3.81
N PHE A 72 -0.83 -1.61 4.72
CA PHE A 72 -1.63 -2.83 4.69
C PHE A 72 -3.13 -2.54 4.84
N LYS A 73 -3.53 -1.69 5.79
CA LYS A 73 -4.94 -1.32 5.99
C LYS A 73 -5.54 -0.61 4.77
N TRP A 74 -4.76 0.24 4.10
CA TRP A 74 -5.22 0.94 2.90
C TRP A 74 -5.36 0.02 1.69
N LEU A 75 -4.38 -0.88 1.48
CA LEU A 75 -4.40 -1.83 0.36
C LEU A 75 -5.51 -2.88 0.50
N THR A 76 -5.79 -3.32 1.72
CA THR A 76 -6.86 -4.28 2.02
C THR A 76 -8.25 -3.63 2.16
N GLY A 77 -8.34 -2.30 2.06
CA GLY A 77 -9.60 -1.56 2.16
C GLY A 77 -10.17 -1.44 3.58
N GLN A 78 -9.40 -1.76 4.62
CA GLN A 78 -9.80 -1.59 6.03
C GLN A 78 -9.91 -0.11 6.43
N LEU A 79 -9.05 0.74 5.87
CA LEU A 79 -9.05 2.19 6.09
C LEU A 79 -8.98 2.92 4.75
N GLN A 80 -9.50 4.16 4.72
CA GLN A 80 -9.34 5.03 3.57
C GLN A 80 -7.90 5.56 3.51
N PRO A 81 -7.24 5.49 2.34
CA PRO A 81 -5.93 6.08 2.15
C PRO A 81 -5.99 7.61 2.22
N PRO A 82 -4.90 8.27 2.61
CA PRO A 82 -4.78 9.72 2.54
C PRO A 82 -4.78 10.22 1.09
N GLU A 83 -5.24 11.46 0.88
CA GLU A 83 -5.41 12.08 -0.44
C GLU A 83 -4.13 12.03 -1.30
N ARG A 84 -2.95 12.19 -0.68
CA ARG A 84 -1.64 12.10 -1.35
C ARG A 84 -1.40 10.77 -2.08
N LEU A 85 -1.98 9.68 -1.57
CA LEU A 85 -1.86 8.34 -2.16
C LEU A 85 -2.98 8.08 -3.14
N MET A 86 -4.17 8.65 -2.91
CA MET A 86 -5.30 8.53 -3.85
C MET A 86 -5.00 9.14 -5.22
N VAL A 87 -4.21 10.22 -5.26
CA VAL A 87 -3.79 10.84 -6.53
C VAL A 87 -2.70 10.06 -7.27
N ASN A 88 -2.11 9.04 -6.63
CA ASN A 88 -1.00 8.28 -7.20
C ASN A 88 -1.55 7.09 -8.04
N PRO A 89 -1.39 7.09 -9.37
CA PRO A 89 -1.93 6.03 -10.22
C PRO A 89 -1.27 4.66 -9.98
N VAL A 90 0.00 4.62 -9.58
CA VAL A 90 0.69 3.37 -9.22
C VAL A 90 0.08 2.76 -7.95
N PHE A 91 -0.25 3.60 -6.96
CA PHE A 91 -0.93 3.15 -5.75
C PHE A 91 -2.31 2.58 -6.06
N GLU A 92 -3.09 3.26 -6.91
CA GLU A 92 -4.42 2.81 -7.28
C GLU A 92 -4.38 1.48 -8.06
N ALA A 93 -3.43 1.33 -8.99
CA ALA A 93 -3.23 0.07 -9.72
C ALA A 93 -2.85 -1.09 -8.78
N LEU A 94 -1.98 -0.82 -7.79
CA LEU A 94 -1.62 -1.80 -6.77
C LEU A 94 -2.84 -2.16 -5.90
N ARG A 95 -3.61 -1.18 -5.44
CA ARG A 95 -4.81 -1.39 -4.63
C ARG A 95 -5.86 -2.24 -5.36
N GLN A 96 -6.08 -1.98 -6.64
CA GLN A 96 -6.98 -2.77 -7.48
C GLN A 96 -6.49 -4.21 -7.63
N HIS A 97 -5.18 -4.41 -7.83
CA HIS A 97 -4.61 -5.76 -7.88
C HIS A 97 -4.80 -6.52 -6.57
N VAL A 98 -4.54 -5.88 -5.42
CA VAL A 98 -4.75 -6.49 -4.10
C VAL A 98 -6.22 -6.83 -3.88
N ALA A 99 -7.14 -5.93 -4.23
CA ALA A 99 -8.57 -6.19 -4.14
C ALA A 99 -8.99 -7.41 -4.98
N GLN A 100 -8.48 -7.54 -6.21
CA GLN A 100 -8.73 -8.70 -7.06
C GLN A 100 -8.13 -10.00 -6.47
N GLN A 101 -6.89 -9.95 -5.98
CA GLN A 101 -6.25 -11.11 -5.34
C GLN A 101 -7.03 -11.61 -4.12
N LEU A 102 -7.54 -10.69 -3.31
CA LEU A 102 -8.38 -11.02 -2.15
C LEU A 102 -9.72 -11.62 -2.60
N GLU A 103 -10.32 -11.08 -3.67
CA GLU A 103 -11.56 -11.60 -4.24
C GLU A 103 -11.38 -13.05 -4.74
N ASP A 104 -10.31 -13.31 -5.48
CA ASP A 104 -9.97 -14.62 -6.05
C ASP A 104 -9.64 -15.65 -4.97
N SER A 105 -8.95 -15.23 -3.91
CA SER A 105 -8.50 -16.11 -2.82
C SER A 105 -9.60 -16.43 -1.80
N ALA A 106 -10.58 -15.55 -1.64
CA ALA A 106 -11.62 -15.67 -0.62
C ALA A 106 -12.99 -15.97 -1.26
N PRO A 107 -13.38 -17.24 -1.48
CA PRO A 107 -14.66 -17.55 -2.10
C PRO A 107 -15.82 -17.01 -1.25
N LEU A 108 -16.87 -16.47 -1.87
CA LEU A 108 -18.00 -15.81 -1.18
C LEU A 108 -18.58 -16.65 -0.03
N LYS A 109 -18.62 -17.98 -0.20
CA LYS A 109 -19.09 -18.94 0.81
C LYS A 109 -18.25 -18.98 2.09
N ALA A 110 -16.98 -18.59 2.04
CA ALA A 110 -16.05 -18.59 3.16
C ALA A 110 -15.94 -17.20 3.83
N ARG A 111 -16.55 -16.17 3.26
CA ARG A 111 -16.50 -14.81 3.82
C ARG A 111 -17.43 -14.69 5.01
N ALA A 112 -16.93 -14.04 6.06
CA ALA A 112 -17.80 -13.58 7.15
C ALA A 112 -18.78 -12.53 6.59
N ALA A 113 -20.05 -12.58 7.03
CA ALA A 113 -20.99 -11.52 6.72
C ALA A 113 -20.53 -10.22 7.41
N ALA A 114 -20.55 -9.11 6.68
CA ALA A 114 -20.21 -7.81 7.22
C ALA A 114 -21.07 -7.50 8.46
N GLY A 115 -20.42 -7.06 9.54
CA GLY A 115 -21.10 -6.67 10.79
C GLY A 115 -21.39 -7.80 11.78
N LYS A 116 -20.86 -9.02 11.58
CA LYS A 116 -20.87 -10.04 12.65
C LYS A 116 -19.75 -9.74 13.66
N THR A 117 -20.14 -9.33 14.87
CA THR A 117 -19.30 -9.40 16.07
C THR A 117 -18.79 -10.83 16.22
N TRP A 118 -17.48 -11.02 16.19
CA TRP A 118 -16.87 -12.32 16.42
C TRP A 118 -17.15 -12.78 17.86
N VAL A 119 -17.04 -14.08 18.13
CA VAL A 119 -17.43 -14.74 19.40
C VAL A 119 -17.17 -13.87 20.64
N ARG A 120 -18.19 -13.77 21.51
CA ARG A 120 -18.25 -12.98 22.75
C ARG A 120 -16.88 -12.93 23.47
N GLY A 121 -16.15 -11.81 23.33
CA GLY A 121 -14.88 -11.55 24.01
C GLY A 121 -13.66 -11.27 23.12
N TRP A 122 -13.80 -11.25 21.79
CA TRP A 122 -12.73 -10.91 20.84
C TRP A 122 -12.92 -9.55 20.15
N ASP A 123 -13.81 -8.69 20.64
CA ASP A 123 -13.89 -7.31 20.17
C ASP A 123 -12.63 -6.53 20.56
N ASP A 124 -12.07 -5.76 19.63
CA ASP A 124 -10.91 -4.85 19.80
C ASP A 124 -11.19 -3.67 20.77
N GLY A 125 -12.12 -3.84 21.70
CA GLY A 125 -12.33 -2.96 22.83
C GLY A 125 -11.20 -3.10 23.84
N TRP A 126 -9.98 -2.70 23.46
CA TRP A 126 -8.93 -2.43 24.44
C TRP A 126 -9.36 -1.21 25.26
N ARG A 127 -10.20 -1.45 26.27
CA ARG A 127 -10.63 -0.43 27.23
C ARG A 127 -9.53 -0.26 28.28
N GLY A 128 -8.38 0.23 27.83
CA GLY A 128 -7.37 0.76 28.73
C GLY A 128 -7.85 2.11 29.27
N GLY A 129 -8.17 2.16 30.57
CA GLY A 129 -8.27 3.43 31.32
C GLY A 129 -9.65 3.86 31.81
N ASN A 130 -10.04 3.34 32.98
CA ASN A 130 -10.68 4.03 34.11
C ASN A 130 -11.73 5.15 33.86
N ALA A 131 -13.02 4.85 34.11
CA ALA A 131 -13.93 5.75 34.83
C ALA A 131 -15.21 5.01 35.25
N ALA A 132 -15.57 5.21 36.52
CA ALA A 132 -16.69 4.64 37.25
C ALA A 132 -18.07 5.03 36.71
N ALA A 133 -19.04 4.12 36.86
CA ALA A 133 -20.31 4.35 37.58
C ALA A 133 -21.16 3.08 37.53
N LYS A 134 -21.39 2.44 38.69
CA LYS A 134 -22.46 1.43 38.84
C LYS A 134 -23.77 2.17 39.13
N PRO A 135 -24.87 1.90 38.42
CA PRO A 135 -26.19 2.36 38.88
C PRO A 135 -26.66 1.45 40.01
N GLN A 136 -27.08 2.09 41.10
CA GLN A 136 -27.64 1.49 42.30
C GLN A 136 -28.94 0.74 42.02
N GLU A 137 -29.03 -0.42 42.67
CA GLU A 137 -30.25 -1.17 42.97
C GLU A 137 -31.24 -0.29 43.75
N GLN A 138 -32.48 -0.18 43.25
CA GLN A 138 -33.62 0.35 44.00
C GLN A 138 -34.84 -0.55 43.77
N GLN A 139 -35.12 -1.31 44.83
CA GLN A 139 -36.40 -1.80 45.37
C GLN A 139 -37.48 -2.34 44.44
#